data_AF-A0A8H3SRG9-F1
#
_entry.id   AF-A0A8H3SRG9-F1
#
_cell.length_a   1.000
_cell.length_b   1.000
_cell.length_c   1.000
_cell.angle_alpha   90.00
_cell.angle_beta   90.00
_cell.angle_gamma   90.00
#
_symmetry.space_group_name_H-M   'P 1'
#
loop_
_entity.id
_entity.type
_entity.pdbx_description
1 polymer ?
#
loop_
_entity_poly.entity_id
_entity_poly.type
_entity_poly.pdbx_seq_one_letter_code
_entity_poly.pdbx_strand_id
1 'polypeptide(L)'
;MRGFFALSLLSAALGASAALTESSLKTHVDVLALDSSFNPIEAAYWTDYVHHRRTPFAVSPDGKTAYLAYLDASGSDVHVTELDPTTFEATGTTVTVSGGQEAGGLVAHNDGFALLTNEAMPSGTTNAPPSDTPVPVLHRYTNGKQTWKTWLGGPGVHSSDGLSASPDLNGDLVYSESAGLYGAYFVVTDYSGDASGHYGDSIEYVADNGTLVIISGASSSWGCSHNTGIAFEAADEPPYASICAEDQGAIWLNTKTQGMTNDGVKISNENTTNGASGEAMGGMGGSYSGLARFADSTRYIFTWVSRGAVDVTENTWMGDGYTHVSNRTNPRNVALALFTDKYTKVGKQATSTVGAEDGDSQVTWVTSGSNDCSNAHVATFGNSSALITWEEISDPLCEYIAMGCRGQFAGTYFQQVDSDGNKVGDAFKSTDVYVSGDMVTMSDGRICWPYVNMDWDLSEVVWSADSSKYTKKMSFACIGGSDSSNSTTTASATAKASTSASVAIVSSASAAVTHVAAGAASASVETVSETPVAPSSVAAVAAEATSAVVSAQVPSWTVGGESRPSTFQTQVQVPTQAAQAGSNWGINKGFGQGFGQESGQGEEEHEGHCQF
;
A
#
# COMPACT_ATOMS: atom_id res chain seq x y z
N MET A 1 20.61 18.94 68.65
CA MET A 1 19.83 18.45 67.50
C MET A 1 20.06 19.36 66.30
N ARG A 2 20.98 18.95 65.44
CA ARG A 2 21.29 19.41 64.06
C ARG A 2 22.08 18.20 63.51
N GLY A 3 21.62 17.38 62.57
CA GLY A 3 20.93 17.68 61.32
C GLY A 3 21.96 17.45 60.22
N PHE A 4 21.92 16.29 59.54
CA PHE A 4 22.43 16.06 58.19
C PHE A 4 21.85 14.72 57.68
N PHE A 5 20.75 14.81 56.92
CA PHE A 5 20.30 13.78 56.01
C PHE A 5 21.11 13.99 54.72
N ALA A 6 22.00 13.06 54.39
CA ALA A 6 22.67 13.04 53.10
C ALA A 6 21.67 12.53 52.05
N LEU A 7 21.30 13.42 51.14
CA LEU A 7 20.41 13.19 50.01
C LEU A 7 21.09 12.23 49.02
N SER A 8 20.42 11.10 48.76
CA SER A 8 20.72 10.19 47.66
C SER A 8 20.28 10.85 46.34
N LEU A 9 21.23 11.44 45.61
CA LEU A 9 21.04 11.93 44.23
C LEU A 9 21.77 10.98 43.28
N LEU A 10 21.17 9.82 43.00
CA LEU A 10 21.53 8.94 41.89
C LEU A 10 20.22 8.29 41.41
N SER A 11 19.62 8.82 40.34
CA SER A 11 18.66 8.17 39.43
C SER A 11 17.87 9.23 38.65
N ALA A 12 18.40 9.65 37.50
CA ALA A 12 17.66 10.20 36.36
C ALA A 12 18.64 10.40 35.19
N ALA A 13 19.31 9.34 34.74
CA ALA A 13 19.79 9.32 33.37
C ALA A 13 18.60 8.85 32.53
N LEU A 14 17.80 9.80 32.04
CA LEU A 14 16.86 9.50 30.95
C LEU A 14 17.72 9.00 29.78
N GLY A 15 17.47 7.76 29.37
CA GLY A 15 18.18 7.12 28.26
C GLY A 15 17.93 7.92 26.99
N ALA A 16 18.93 8.65 26.54
CA ALA A 16 18.98 9.09 25.15
C ALA A 16 19.14 7.83 24.30
N SER A 17 18.13 7.50 23.49
CA SER A 17 18.29 6.55 22.40
C SER A 17 19.43 7.04 21.51
N ALA A 18 20.42 6.20 21.27
CA ALA A 18 21.46 6.53 20.31
C ALA A 18 20.81 6.62 18.92
N ALA A 19 20.97 7.77 18.27
CA ALA A 19 20.47 7.96 16.91
C ALA A 19 21.05 6.92 15.95
N LEU A 20 20.24 6.51 14.98
CA LEU A 20 20.70 5.63 13.91
C LEU A 20 21.81 6.31 13.09
N THR A 21 22.77 5.51 12.65
CA THR A 21 23.83 5.94 11.74
C THR A 21 23.98 4.89 10.64
N GLU A 22 24.79 5.17 9.62
CA GLU A 22 25.12 4.20 8.57
C GLU A 22 25.63 2.86 9.16
N SER A 23 26.37 2.90 10.27
CA SER A 23 26.87 1.68 10.93
C SER A 23 25.78 0.79 11.52
N SER A 24 24.58 1.33 11.74
CA SER A 24 23.39 0.61 12.18
C SER A 24 22.78 -0.24 11.06
N LEU A 25 23.02 0.11 9.79
CA LEU A 25 22.55 -0.64 8.62
C LEU A 25 23.45 -1.86 8.37
N LYS A 26 22.84 -3.03 8.29
CA LYS A 26 23.48 -4.31 7.95
C LYS A 26 22.90 -4.84 6.66
N THR A 27 23.76 -5.34 5.78
CA THR A 27 23.35 -5.86 4.48
C THR A 27 23.79 -7.31 4.31
N HIS A 28 22.92 -8.09 3.67
CA HIS A 28 23.11 -9.47 3.25
C HIS A 28 22.91 -9.50 1.74
N VAL A 29 23.95 -9.11 1.02
CA VAL A 29 23.90 -8.90 -0.43
C VAL A 29 23.86 -10.24 -1.15
N ASP A 30 22.93 -10.39 -2.10
CA ASP A 30 22.85 -11.52 -3.03
C ASP A 30 22.75 -12.89 -2.34
N VAL A 31 22.24 -12.92 -1.10
CA VAL A 31 22.30 -14.09 -0.21
C VAL A 31 21.28 -15.16 -0.59
N LEU A 32 20.12 -14.77 -1.09
CA LEU A 32 19.06 -15.69 -1.48
C LEU A 32 19.10 -15.92 -2.99
N ALA A 33 19.21 -17.17 -3.41
CA ALA A 33 19.01 -17.57 -4.81
C ALA A 33 17.52 -17.83 -5.07
N LEU A 34 17.00 -17.27 -6.16
CA LEU A 34 15.62 -17.46 -6.61
C LEU A 34 15.55 -18.58 -7.65
N ASP A 35 14.57 -19.48 -7.51
CA ASP A 35 14.33 -20.56 -8.47
C ASP A 35 13.89 -19.99 -9.83
N SER A 36 13.04 -18.97 -9.80
CA SER A 36 12.53 -18.25 -10.96
C SER A 36 13.19 -16.88 -11.11
N SER A 37 13.25 -16.39 -12.35
CA SER A 37 13.76 -15.03 -12.61
C SER A 37 12.76 -14.02 -12.08
N PHE A 38 13.21 -12.92 -11.49
CA PHE A 38 12.40 -11.82 -10.98
C PHE A 38 12.68 -10.55 -11.80
N ASN A 39 11.64 -9.78 -12.11
CA ASN A 39 11.76 -8.43 -12.66
C ASN A 39 11.53 -7.41 -11.52
N PRO A 40 12.57 -6.72 -11.02
CA PRO A 40 12.44 -5.77 -9.92
C PRO A 40 11.82 -4.43 -10.30
N ILE A 41 11.64 -4.15 -11.60
CA ILE A 41 11.15 -2.87 -12.10
C ILE A 41 9.74 -3.04 -12.65
N GLU A 42 8.87 -2.11 -12.29
CA GLU A 42 7.60 -1.90 -12.96
C GLU A 42 7.35 -0.44 -13.32
N ALA A 43 6.38 -0.24 -14.20
CA ALA A 43 6.03 1.05 -14.75
C ALA A 43 4.89 1.66 -13.91
N ALA A 44 5.03 2.92 -13.51
CA ALA A 44 3.91 3.69 -12.98
C ALA A 44 2.80 3.81 -14.04
N TYR A 45 1.56 3.53 -13.65
CA TYR A 45 0.41 3.43 -14.55
C TYR A 45 0.23 4.63 -15.50
N TRP A 46 0.40 5.85 -15.01
CA TRP A 46 0.11 7.06 -15.78
C TRP A 46 1.31 7.64 -16.52
N THR A 47 2.53 7.36 -16.06
CA THR A 47 3.75 8.07 -16.48
C THR A 47 4.81 7.16 -17.06
N ASP A 48 4.65 5.85 -16.91
CA ASP A 48 5.67 4.84 -17.18
C ASP A 48 6.96 5.03 -16.36
N TYR A 49 6.95 5.84 -15.29
CA TYR A 49 8.13 6.04 -14.45
C TYR A 49 8.53 4.75 -13.73
N VAL A 50 9.82 4.63 -13.44
CA VAL A 50 10.41 3.44 -12.81
C VAL A 50 9.97 3.35 -11.35
N HIS A 51 9.32 2.23 -10.99
CA HIS A 51 8.98 1.85 -9.62
C HIS A 51 9.57 0.50 -9.27
N HIS A 52 9.77 0.27 -7.98
CA HIS A 52 10.10 -1.06 -7.47
C HIS A 52 8.88 -1.95 -7.57
N ARG A 53 9.05 -3.14 -8.15
CA ARG A 53 8.07 -4.21 -7.99
C ARG A 53 8.13 -4.76 -6.58
N ARG A 54 7.00 -4.80 -5.89
CA ARG A 54 6.90 -5.27 -4.50
C ARG A 54 7.40 -6.71 -4.35
N THR A 55 8.04 -6.95 -3.21
CA THR A 55 8.46 -8.27 -2.74
C THR A 55 8.02 -8.47 -1.29
N PRO A 56 6.79 -8.97 -1.05
CA PRO A 56 6.29 -9.12 0.31
C PRO A 56 7.20 -9.99 1.17
N PHE A 57 7.44 -9.55 2.40
CA PHE A 57 8.30 -10.22 3.36
C PHE A 57 7.59 -10.29 4.71
N ALA A 58 7.67 -11.45 5.37
CA ALA A 58 7.02 -11.65 6.66
C ALA A 58 7.83 -12.62 7.54
N VAL A 59 7.76 -12.44 8.86
CA VAL A 59 8.41 -13.31 9.85
C VAL A 59 7.35 -14.03 10.70
N SER A 60 7.56 -15.31 10.98
CA SER A 60 6.65 -16.10 11.80
C SER A 60 6.54 -15.54 13.22
N PRO A 61 5.39 -15.72 13.91
CA PRO A 61 5.21 -15.25 15.29
C PRO A 61 6.27 -15.75 16.28
N ASP A 62 6.81 -16.96 16.07
CA ASP A 62 7.89 -17.50 16.91
C ASP A 62 9.29 -17.00 16.54
N GLY A 63 9.40 -16.19 15.49
CA GLY A 63 10.63 -15.57 15.01
C GLY A 63 11.64 -16.54 14.41
N LYS A 64 11.26 -17.79 14.12
CA LYS A 64 12.18 -18.82 13.61
C LYS A 64 12.23 -18.95 12.10
N THR A 65 11.18 -18.47 11.42
CA THR A 65 11.05 -18.62 9.98
C THR A 65 10.63 -17.29 9.38
N ALA A 66 11.17 -16.95 8.21
CA ALA A 66 10.67 -15.85 7.40
C ALA A 66 10.24 -16.37 6.03
N TYR A 67 9.41 -15.60 5.34
CA TYR A 67 8.94 -15.91 4.00
C TYR A 67 9.11 -14.68 3.11
N LEU A 68 9.55 -14.90 1.87
CA LEU A 68 9.61 -13.91 0.81
C LEU A 68 8.70 -14.35 -0.33
N ALA A 69 7.82 -13.47 -0.80
CA ALA A 69 7.03 -13.66 -2.00
C ALA A 69 7.56 -12.77 -3.15
N TYR A 70 7.49 -13.26 -4.38
CA TYR A 70 7.78 -12.48 -5.58
C TYR A 70 7.01 -13.02 -6.79
N LEU A 71 6.55 -12.11 -7.65
CA LEU A 71 6.02 -12.44 -8.98
C LEU A 71 7.19 -12.71 -9.93
N ASP A 72 7.24 -13.86 -10.60
CA ASP A 72 8.31 -14.09 -11.54
C ASP A 72 8.26 -13.17 -12.76
N ALA A 73 9.37 -13.10 -13.48
CA ALA A 73 9.55 -12.22 -14.63
C ALA A 73 8.66 -12.58 -15.84
N SER A 74 7.91 -13.69 -15.79
CA SER A 74 6.87 -13.99 -16.78
C SER A 74 5.57 -13.24 -16.50
N GLY A 75 5.36 -12.78 -15.25
CA GLY A 75 4.16 -12.09 -14.81
C GLY A 75 2.96 -13.04 -14.66
N SER A 76 3.19 -14.32 -14.38
CA SER A 76 2.11 -15.32 -14.34
C SER A 76 2.17 -16.30 -13.17
N ASP A 77 3.27 -16.36 -12.42
CA ASP A 77 3.35 -17.19 -11.23
C ASP A 77 4.01 -16.42 -10.06
N VAL A 78 3.42 -16.55 -8.87
CA VAL A 78 3.99 -16.03 -7.63
C VAL A 78 4.71 -17.15 -6.89
N HIS A 79 5.92 -16.88 -6.43
CA HIS A 79 6.78 -17.83 -5.72
C HIS A 79 6.98 -17.37 -4.29
N VAL A 80 6.83 -18.28 -3.33
CA VAL A 80 7.07 -18.01 -1.90
C VAL A 80 8.17 -18.91 -1.39
N THR A 81 9.24 -18.31 -0.86
CA THR A 81 10.43 -19.00 -0.37
C THR A 81 10.53 -18.89 1.14
N GLU A 82 10.74 -20.02 1.81
CA GLU A 82 11.00 -20.08 3.25
C GLU A 82 12.48 -19.80 3.55
N LEU A 83 12.74 -18.93 4.53
CA LEU A 83 14.05 -18.38 4.85
C LEU A 83 14.36 -18.48 6.35
N ASP A 84 15.65 -18.59 6.67
CA ASP A 84 16.15 -18.36 8.03
C ASP A 84 16.22 -16.84 8.30
N PRO A 85 15.56 -16.30 9.35
CA PRO A 85 15.46 -14.86 9.60
C PRO A 85 16.77 -14.19 10.06
N THR A 86 17.85 -14.96 10.28
CA THR A 86 19.15 -14.45 10.71
C THR A 86 20.14 -14.38 9.56
N THR A 87 20.11 -15.38 8.67
CA THR A 87 21.02 -15.54 7.55
C THR A 87 20.40 -15.14 6.22
N PHE A 88 19.06 -15.18 6.12
CA PHE A 88 18.27 -15.01 4.91
C PHE A 88 18.54 -16.05 3.82
N GLU A 89 19.16 -17.17 4.19
CA GLU A 89 19.32 -18.32 3.30
C GLU A 89 18.01 -19.12 3.24
N ALA A 90 17.73 -19.74 2.09
CA ALA A 90 16.57 -20.61 1.93
C ALA A 90 16.66 -21.85 2.82
N THR A 91 15.60 -22.13 3.57
CA THR A 91 15.49 -23.30 4.47
C THR A 91 14.54 -24.36 3.95
N GLY A 92 13.63 -23.99 3.05
CA GLY A 92 12.58 -24.85 2.52
C GLY A 92 12.51 -24.88 1.00
N THR A 93 11.56 -25.65 0.47
CA THR A 93 11.23 -25.66 -0.96
C THR A 93 10.34 -24.48 -1.28
N THR A 94 10.65 -23.76 -2.36
CA THR A 94 9.78 -22.72 -2.92
C THR A 94 8.39 -23.28 -3.26
N VAL A 95 7.36 -22.58 -2.81
CA VAL A 95 5.97 -22.84 -3.21
C VAL A 95 5.64 -21.93 -4.40
N THR A 96 5.17 -22.52 -5.50
CA THR A 96 4.65 -21.78 -6.66
C THR A 96 3.13 -21.74 -6.61
N VAL A 97 2.57 -20.52 -6.63
CA VAL A 97 1.14 -20.27 -6.83
C VAL A 97 0.94 -19.94 -8.30
N SER A 98 0.57 -20.97 -9.06
CA SER A 98 0.46 -20.86 -10.51
C SER A 98 -0.73 -20.01 -10.95
N GLY A 99 -0.51 -19.09 -11.89
CA GLY A 99 -1.54 -18.15 -12.38
C GLY A 99 -1.65 -16.85 -11.58
N GLY A 100 -0.92 -16.72 -10.48
CA GLY A 100 -0.83 -15.49 -9.70
C GLY A 100 -0.14 -14.37 -10.48
N GLN A 101 -0.75 -13.19 -10.57
CA GLN A 101 -0.26 -12.08 -11.38
C GLN A 101 0.33 -10.93 -10.56
N GLU A 102 0.30 -11.01 -9.23
CA GLU A 102 0.90 -10.01 -8.33
C GLU A 102 1.10 -10.59 -6.94
N ALA A 103 2.19 -10.22 -6.27
CA ALA A 103 2.42 -10.55 -4.86
C ALA A 103 1.86 -9.43 -3.98
N GLY A 104 0.54 -9.41 -3.78
CA GLY A 104 -0.18 -8.32 -3.13
C GLY A 104 -0.08 -8.26 -1.60
N GLY A 105 0.51 -9.26 -0.94
CA GLY A 105 0.72 -9.25 0.51
C GLY A 105 0.99 -10.63 1.10
N LEU A 106 1.70 -10.68 2.24
CA LEU A 106 2.17 -11.94 2.83
C LEU A 106 2.06 -11.90 4.35
N VAL A 107 1.51 -12.96 4.93
CA VAL A 107 1.50 -13.21 6.38
C VAL A 107 2.21 -14.52 6.65
N ALA A 108 3.16 -14.50 7.57
CA ALA A 108 3.85 -15.70 8.03
C ALA A 108 3.15 -16.31 9.25
N HIS A 109 3.14 -17.64 9.32
CA HIS A 109 2.72 -18.43 10.46
C HIS A 109 3.84 -19.41 10.83
N ASN A 110 3.78 -19.95 12.05
CA ASN A 110 4.74 -20.96 12.50
C ASN A 110 4.70 -22.26 11.68
N ASP A 111 3.64 -22.49 10.91
CA ASP A 111 3.41 -23.69 10.11
C ASP A 111 3.31 -23.39 8.59
N GLY A 112 3.63 -22.18 8.15
CA GLY A 112 3.55 -21.79 6.74
C GLY A 112 3.20 -20.31 6.55
N PHE A 113 2.41 -19.98 5.54
CA PHE A 113 2.10 -18.59 5.19
C PHE A 113 0.72 -18.44 4.57
N ALA A 114 0.18 -17.22 4.58
CA ALA A 114 -0.93 -16.79 3.75
C ALA A 114 -0.46 -15.75 2.73
N LEU A 115 -0.95 -15.84 1.49
CA LEU A 115 -0.55 -14.98 0.37
C LEU A 115 -1.80 -14.36 -0.26
N LEU A 116 -1.81 -13.03 -0.35
CA LEU A 116 -2.74 -12.26 -1.17
C LEU A 116 -2.13 -12.14 -2.58
N THR A 117 -2.86 -12.61 -3.59
CA THR A 117 -2.53 -12.49 -5.02
C THR A 117 -3.81 -12.23 -5.80
N ASN A 118 -3.70 -11.96 -7.09
CA ASN A 118 -4.81 -12.01 -8.04
C ASN A 118 -4.56 -13.12 -9.06
N GLU A 119 -5.61 -13.79 -9.50
CA GLU A 119 -5.51 -14.79 -10.57
C GLU A 119 -6.83 -14.95 -11.30
N ALA A 120 -6.80 -15.51 -12.52
CA ALA A 120 -8.01 -15.78 -13.28
C ALA A 120 -8.87 -16.85 -12.60
N MET A 121 -10.19 -16.64 -12.58
CA MET A 121 -11.13 -17.64 -12.09
C MET A 121 -11.15 -18.88 -12.99
N PRO A 122 -11.51 -20.08 -12.47
CA PRO A 122 -11.58 -21.28 -13.28
C PRO A 122 -12.55 -21.12 -14.45
N SER A 123 -12.16 -21.65 -15.61
CA SER A 123 -13.00 -21.63 -16.81
C SER A 123 -14.38 -22.24 -16.53
N GLY A 124 -15.44 -21.58 -17.02
CA GLY A 124 -16.83 -21.99 -16.79
C GLY A 124 -17.46 -21.43 -15.51
N THR A 125 -16.73 -20.63 -14.72
CA THR A 125 -17.31 -19.90 -13.58
C THR A 125 -18.39 -18.94 -14.07
N THR A 126 -19.60 -19.07 -13.52
CA THR A 126 -20.74 -18.20 -13.88
C THR A 126 -20.51 -16.80 -13.33
N ASN A 127 -20.74 -15.77 -14.16
CA ASN A 127 -20.48 -14.35 -13.84
C ASN A 127 -19.02 -14.01 -13.53
N ALA A 128 -18.07 -14.85 -13.95
CA ALA A 128 -16.66 -14.49 -13.89
C ALA A 128 -16.39 -13.18 -14.66
N PRO A 129 -15.35 -12.42 -14.28
CA PRO A 129 -14.93 -11.26 -15.04
C PRO A 129 -14.68 -11.60 -16.52
N PRO A 130 -14.94 -10.67 -17.45
CA PRO A 130 -14.67 -10.87 -18.86
C PRO A 130 -13.16 -11.08 -19.11
N SER A 131 -12.84 -11.80 -20.19
CA SER A 131 -11.46 -11.97 -20.70
C SER A 131 -10.46 -12.52 -19.67
N ASP A 132 -10.91 -13.38 -18.76
CA ASP A 132 -10.10 -13.97 -17.69
C ASP A 132 -9.41 -12.90 -16.80
N THR A 133 -10.04 -11.72 -16.65
CA THR A 133 -9.54 -10.64 -15.79
C THR A 133 -9.33 -11.17 -14.35
N PRO A 134 -8.14 -10.98 -13.75
CA PRO A 134 -7.81 -11.52 -12.43
C PRO A 134 -8.73 -11.04 -11.30
N VAL A 135 -9.00 -11.93 -10.35
CA VAL A 135 -9.78 -11.66 -9.14
C VAL A 135 -8.86 -11.80 -7.92
N PRO A 136 -8.97 -10.93 -6.91
CA PRO A 136 -8.18 -11.04 -5.70
C PRO A 136 -8.53 -12.32 -4.95
N VAL A 137 -7.50 -12.98 -4.42
CA VAL A 137 -7.60 -14.28 -3.76
C VAL A 137 -6.58 -14.38 -2.62
N LEU A 138 -7.03 -14.96 -1.50
CA LEU A 138 -6.17 -15.33 -0.39
C LEU A 138 -5.90 -16.83 -0.41
N HIS A 139 -4.63 -17.22 -0.44
CA HIS A 139 -4.19 -18.60 -0.28
C HIS A 139 -3.62 -18.81 1.11
N ARG A 140 -3.84 -19.99 1.68
CA ARG A 140 -3.13 -20.46 2.88
C ARG A 140 -2.37 -21.72 2.58
N TYR A 141 -1.08 -21.71 2.88
CA TYR A 141 -0.21 -22.86 2.79
C TYR A 141 0.24 -23.29 4.19
N THR A 142 -0.01 -24.55 4.55
CA THR A 142 0.45 -25.17 5.79
C THR A 142 1.42 -26.29 5.45
N ASN A 143 2.62 -26.30 6.01
CA ASN A 143 3.66 -27.29 5.77
C ASN A 143 3.92 -27.52 4.27
N GLY A 144 3.98 -26.43 3.49
CA GLY A 144 4.23 -26.44 2.05
C GLY A 144 3.06 -26.92 1.18
N LYS A 145 1.84 -27.05 1.72
CA LYS A 145 0.64 -27.47 0.96
C LYS A 145 -0.49 -26.48 1.13
N GLN A 146 -1.24 -26.23 0.05
CA GLN A 146 -2.43 -25.38 0.13
C GLN A 146 -3.48 -26.05 1.04
N THR A 147 -3.83 -25.35 2.12
CA THR A 147 -4.87 -25.76 3.07
C THR A 147 -6.24 -25.25 2.61
N TRP A 148 -6.29 -24.00 2.19
CA TRP A 148 -7.49 -23.38 1.63
C TRP A 148 -7.12 -22.23 0.67
N LYS A 149 -8.12 -21.82 -0.11
CA LYS A 149 -8.10 -20.71 -1.06
C LYS A 149 -9.46 -20.02 -1.01
N THR A 150 -9.47 -18.70 -0.94
CA THR A 150 -10.70 -17.90 -0.78
C THR A 150 -10.68 -16.72 -1.74
N TRP A 151 -11.67 -16.65 -2.62
CA TRP A 151 -11.87 -15.49 -3.49
C TRP A 151 -12.37 -14.31 -2.68
N LEU A 152 -11.78 -13.14 -2.93
CA LEU A 152 -12.10 -11.89 -2.24
C LEU A 152 -12.87 -10.91 -3.15
N GLY A 153 -13.23 -11.36 -4.34
CA GLY A 153 -14.03 -10.61 -5.30
C GLY A 153 -14.76 -11.56 -6.25
N GLY A 154 -15.36 -10.99 -7.29
CA GLY A 154 -16.11 -11.75 -8.29
C GLY A 154 -17.40 -12.40 -7.73
N PRO A 155 -17.90 -13.46 -8.38
CA PRO A 155 -19.19 -14.06 -8.05
C PRO A 155 -19.30 -14.53 -6.61
N GLY A 156 -20.37 -14.14 -5.92
CA GLY A 156 -20.66 -14.55 -4.54
C GLY A 156 -20.01 -13.67 -3.48
N VAL A 157 -19.17 -12.71 -3.87
CA VAL A 157 -18.64 -11.66 -2.98
C VAL A 157 -19.37 -10.37 -3.31
N HIS A 158 -20.07 -9.81 -2.32
CA HIS A 158 -20.84 -8.56 -2.41
C HIS A 158 -21.73 -8.40 -3.65
N SER A 159 -22.34 -9.49 -4.14
CA SER A 159 -23.05 -9.48 -5.42
C SER A 159 -24.26 -8.55 -5.49
N SER A 160 -24.73 -8.01 -4.37
CA SER A 160 -25.76 -6.96 -4.32
C SER A 160 -25.24 -5.58 -4.73
N ASP A 161 -23.95 -5.35 -4.54
CA ASP A 161 -23.34 -4.01 -4.65
C ASP A 161 -22.70 -3.83 -6.03
N GLY A 162 -22.28 -4.94 -6.63
CA GLY A 162 -21.52 -5.00 -7.86
C GLY A 162 -20.71 -6.29 -7.86
N LEU A 163 -19.99 -6.55 -8.94
CA LEU A 163 -18.98 -7.61 -8.93
C LEU A 163 -17.66 -6.97 -9.35
N SER A 164 -16.63 -7.27 -8.57
CA SER A 164 -15.35 -6.59 -8.66
C SER A 164 -14.23 -7.57 -9.01
N ALA A 165 -13.29 -7.09 -9.81
CA ALA A 165 -12.03 -7.76 -10.15
C ALA A 165 -10.86 -6.91 -9.64
N SER A 166 -9.62 -7.42 -9.70
CA SER A 166 -8.43 -6.65 -9.35
C SER A 166 -7.33 -6.98 -10.36
N PRO A 167 -7.40 -6.43 -11.59
CA PRO A 167 -6.38 -6.66 -12.61
C PRO A 167 -5.01 -6.12 -12.16
N ASP A 168 -5.01 -4.97 -11.50
CA ASP A 168 -3.83 -4.31 -10.95
C ASP A 168 -3.89 -4.38 -9.42
N LEU A 169 -3.40 -5.48 -8.84
CA LEU A 169 -3.52 -5.72 -7.41
C LEU A 169 -2.54 -4.85 -6.60
N ASN A 170 -2.96 -3.63 -6.31
CA ASN A 170 -2.37 -2.85 -5.23
C ASN A 170 -3.07 -3.24 -3.91
N GLY A 171 -2.45 -4.13 -3.15
CA GLY A 171 -3.05 -4.77 -1.98
C GLY A 171 -2.19 -4.66 -0.73
N ASP A 172 -2.78 -4.92 0.42
CA ASP A 172 -2.07 -5.14 1.67
C ASP A 172 -2.78 -6.24 2.48
N LEU A 173 -2.00 -7.06 3.17
CA LEU A 173 -2.49 -8.24 3.89
C LEU A 173 -1.92 -8.27 5.30
N VAL A 174 -2.81 -8.30 6.28
CA VAL A 174 -2.44 -8.38 7.70
C VAL A 174 -3.24 -9.46 8.41
N TYR A 175 -2.72 -9.92 9.54
CA TYR A 175 -3.37 -10.92 10.38
C TYR A 175 -3.35 -10.49 11.84
N SER A 176 -4.48 -10.69 12.52
CA SER A 176 -4.58 -10.46 13.96
C SER A 176 -4.87 -11.78 14.67
N GLU A 177 -3.91 -12.25 15.46
CA GLU A 177 -4.10 -13.42 16.33
C GLU A 177 -5.26 -13.20 17.30
N SER A 178 -5.41 -11.98 17.83
CA SER A 178 -6.49 -11.60 18.75
C SER A 178 -7.88 -11.74 18.11
N ALA A 179 -7.99 -11.38 16.82
CA ALA A 179 -9.24 -11.47 16.09
C ALA A 179 -9.48 -12.85 15.46
N GLY A 180 -8.42 -13.64 15.22
CA GLY A 180 -8.47 -14.88 14.43
C GLY A 180 -8.88 -14.62 12.97
N LEU A 181 -8.46 -13.49 12.43
CA LEU A 181 -8.87 -13.00 11.11
C LEU A 181 -7.65 -12.46 10.34
N TYR A 182 -7.63 -12.80 9.05
CA TYR A 182 -6.90 -12.02 8.06
C TYR A 182 -7.77 -10.85 7.65
N GLY A 183 -7.15 -9.71 7.43
CA GLY A 183 -7.76 -8.60 6.70
C GLY A 183 -6.95 -8.35 5.43
N ALA A 184 -7.62 -8.23 4.30
CA ALA A 184 -7.05 -7.86 3.03
C ALA A 184 -7.69 -6.56 2.55
N TYR A 185 -6.86 -5.57 2.23
CA TYR A 185 -7.30 -4.31 1.63
C TYR A 185 -6.68 -4.22 0.25
N PHE A 186 -7.46 -3.97 -0.80
CA PHE A 186 -6.94 -3.92 -2.16
C PHE A 186 -7.77 -3.04 -3.10
N VAL A 187 -7.12 -2.57 -4.16
CA VAL A 187 -7.77 -1.85 -5.25
C VAL A 187 -8.62 -2.80 -6.10
N VAL A 188 -9.78 -2.31 -6.53
CA VAL A 188 -10.73 -3.07 -7.35
C VAL A 188 -11.17 -2.31 -8.60
N THR A 189 -11.61 -3.05 -9.60
CA THR A 189 -12.37 -2.56 -10.76
C THR A 189 -13.69 -3.31 -10.85
N ASP A 190 -14.80 -2.59 -10.81
CA ASP A 190 -16.12 -3.20 -10.93
C ASP A 190 -16.42 -3.54 -12.39
N TYR A 191 -16.96 -4.72 -12.63
CA TYR A 191 -17.37 -5.19 -13.97
C TYR A 191 -18.88 -5.45 -14.07
N SER A 192 -19.63 -5.16 -13.01
CA SER A 192 -21.10 -5.12 -12.99
C SER A 192 -21.60 -4.23 -11.84
N GLY A 193 -22.89 -3.90 -11.84
CA GLY A 193 -23.46 -2.96 -10.87
C GLY A 193 -23.30 -1.50 -11.30
N ASP A 194 -23.66 -0.57 -10.42
CA ASP A 194 -23.67 0.87 -10.73
C ASP A 194 -22.25 1.45 -10.86
N ALA A 195 -21.26 0.83 -10.22
CA ALA A 195 -19.85 1.21 -10.33
C ALA A 195 -19.12 0.48 -11.49
N SER A 196 -19.84 -0.25 -12.35
CA SER A 196 -19.23 -0.98 -13.48
C SER A 196 -18.37 -0.06 -14.36
N GLY A 197 -17.09 -0.41 -14.50
CA GLY A 197 -16.09 0.32 -15.27
C GLY A 197 -15.30 1.36 -14.47
N HIS A 198 -15.59 1.53 -13.18
CA HIS A 198 -14.86 2.42 -12.29
C HIS A 198 -13.80 1.68 -11.49
N TYR A 199 -12.92 2.44 -10.83
CA TYR A 199 -11.95 1.93 -9.87
C TYR A 199 -12.30 2.36 -8.45
N GLY A 200 -12.03 1.49 -7.50
CA GLY A 200 -12.24 1.73 -6.08
C GLY A 200 -11.30 0.88 -5.24
N ASP A 201 -11.68 0.61 -4.01
CA ASP A 201 -10.99 -0.32 -3.14
C ASP A 201 -11.99 -1.15 -2.32
N SER A 202 -11.51 -2.25 -1.75
CA SER A 202 -12.33 -3.21 -1.01
C SER A 202 -11.55 -3.77 0.17
N ILE A 203 -12.23 -3.93 1.31
CA ILE A 203 -11.67 -4.54 2.53
C ILE A 203 -12.43 -5.84 2.80
N GLU A 204 -11.71 -6.95 2.83
CA GLU A 204 -12.26 -8.28 3.08
C GLU A 204 -11.60 -8.95 4.29
N TYR A 205 -12.40 -9.72 5.03
CA TYR A 205 -11.92 -10.48 6.20
C TYR A 205 -12.10 -11.97 5.98
N VAL A 206 -11.07 -12.75 6.31
CA VAL A 206 -11.09 -14.21 6.19
C VAL A 206 -10.72 -14.82 7.54
N ALA A 207 -11.50 -15.80 8.00
CA ALA A 207 -11.18 -16.54 9.22
C ALA A 207 -10.06 -17.58 8.99
N ASP A 208 -9.45 -18.06 10.07
CA ASP A 208 -8.38 -19.07 10.03
C ASP A 208 -8.67 -20.32 9.19
N ASN A 209 -9.95 -20.68 9.06
CA ASN A 209 -10.41 -21.81 8.27
C ASN A 209 -10.67 -21.49 6.78
N GLY A 210 -10.37 -20.28 6.33
CA GLY A 210 -10.60 -19.80 4.96
C GLY A 210 -12.01 -19.26 4.70
N THR A 211 -12.88 -19.15 5.71
CA THR A 211 -14.22 -18.60 5.51
C THR A 211 -14.16 -17.09 5.34
N LEU A 212 -14.71 -16.56 4.24
CA LEU A 212 -14.95 -15.13 4.06
C LEU A 212 -16.00 -14.65 5.08
N VAL A 213 -15.69 -13.61 5.84
CA VAL A 213 -16.54 -13.05 6.89
C VAL A 213 -16.94 -11.63 6.50
N ILE A 214 -18.24 -11.40 6.33
CA ILE A 214 -18.78 -10.06 6.12
C ILE A 214 -19.05 -9.44 7.48
N ILE A 215 -18.34 -8.36 7.78
CA ILE A 215 -18.44 -7.64 9.05
C ILE A 215 -19.00 -6.25 8.77
N SER A 216 -20.20 -5.97 9.29
CA SER A 216 -20.84 -4.67 9.13
C SER A 216 -19.96 -3.54 9.69
N GLY A 217 -19.70 -2.52 8.87
CA GLY A 217 -18.82 -1.40 9.23
C GLY A 217 -17.33 -1.75 9.24
N ALA A 218 -16.94 -2.83 8.56
CA ALA A 218 -15.53 -3.20 8.40
C ALA A 218 -15.25 -3.80 7.02
N SER A 219 -16.10 -4.71 6.54
CA SER A 219 -16.03 -5.22 5.17
C SER A 219 -16.61 -4.18 4.19
N SER A 220 -15.99 -4.04 3.03
CA SER A 220 -16.46 -3.15 1.97
C SER A 220 -16.21 -3.72 0.58
N SER A 221 -17.22 -3.60 -0.29
CA SER A 221 -17.14 -3.90 -1.72
C SER A 221 -16.59 -2.75 -2.54
N TRP A 222 -16.72 -1.53 -2.01
CA TRP A 222 -16.32 -0.29 -2.65
C TRP A 222 -16.14 0.83 -1.63
N GLY A 223 -14.91 1.28 -1.42
CA GLY A 223 -14.60 2.37 -0.50
C GLY A 223 -14.19 3.66 -1.20
N CYS A 224 -12.90 3.91 -1.31
CA CYS A 224 -12.35 5.13 -1.87
C CYS A 224 -12.29 5.04 -3.40
N SER A 225 -13.03 5.94 -4.06
CA SER A 225 -13.04 6.12 -5.53
C SER A 225 -11.64 6.38 -6.07
N HIS A 226 -11.33 5.71 -7.19
CA HIS A 226 -10.04 5.72 -7.90
C HIS A 226 -8.87 5.77 -6.92
N ASN A 227 -8.82 4.73 -6.08
CA ASN A 227 -7.81 4.62 -5.06
C ASN A 227 -6.40 4.68 -5.66
N THR A 228 -5.58 5.57 -5.11
CA THR A 228 -4.21 5.88 -5.55
C THR A 228 -3.13 5.40 -4.60
N GLY A 229 -3.55 4.76 -3.52
CA GLY A 229 -2.73 4.30 -2.43
C GLY A 229 -3.61 3.83 -1.28
N ILE A 230 -3.27 2.68 -0.71
CA ILE A 230 -3.83 2.18 0.54
C ILE A 230 -2.72 2.01 1.57
N ALA A 231 -3.10 1.98 2.83
CA ALA A 231 -2.26 1.42 3.88
C ALA A 231 -3.14 0.69 4.89
N PHE A 232 -2.71 -0.47 5.34
CA PHE A 232 -3.51 -1.34 6.18
C PHE A 232 -2.67 -1.94 7.30
N GLU A 233 -3.22 -1.98 8.52
CA GLU A 233 -2.48 -2.50 9.67
C GLU A 233 -3.43 -3.20 10.64
N ALA A 234 -2.98 -4.36 11.17
CA ALA A 234 -3.78 -5.20 12.03
C ALA A 234 -4.17 -4.47 13.33
N ALA A 235 -5.41 -4.73 13.77
CA ALA A 235 -5.89 -4.35 15.09
C ALA A 235 -6.41 -5.57 15.85
N ASP A 236 -6.64 -5.42 17.15
CA ASP A 236 -7.08 -6.55 18.00
C ASP A 236 -8.49 -7.06 17.65
N GLU A 237 -9.25 -6.28 16.89
CA GLU A 237 -10.57 -6.60 16.35
C GLU A 237 -10.82 -5.80 15.07
N PRO A 238 -11.67 -6.26 14.14
CA PRO A 238 -12.14 -5.46 13.01
C PRO A 238 -13.00 -4.24 13.44
N PRO A 239 -13.11 -3.18 12.62
CA PRO A 239 -12.29 -2.92 11.44
C PRO A 239 -10.81 -2.73 11.81
N TYR A 240 -9.90 -3.13 10.93
CA TYR A 240 -8.47 -2.87 11.08
C TYR A 240 -8.12 -1.45 10.66
N ALA A 241 -6.96 -0.95 11.07
CA ALA A 241 -6.54 0.40 10.74
C ALA A 241 -6.34 0.49 9.22
N SER A 242 -6.95 1.48 8.60
CA SER A 242 -7.04 1.61 7.15
C SER A 242 -6.95 3.07 6.75
N ILE A 243 -6.15 3.32 5.72
CA ILE A 243 -5.97 4.63 5.12
C ILE A 243 -6.10 4.48 3.62
N CYS A 244 -6.75 5.45 2.98
CA CYS A 244 -6.85 5.52 1.53
C CYS A 244 -6.48 6.91 1.02
N ALA A 245 -5.88 6.97 -0.16
CA ALA A 245 -5.73 8.17 -0.97
C ALA A 245 -6.71 8.09 -2.14
N GLU A 246 -7.47 9.15 -2.34
CA GLU A 246 -8.61 9.15 -3.26
C GLU A 246 -8.54 10.29 -4.29
N ASP A 247 -9.39 10.23 -5.30
CA ASP A 247 -9.31 11.09 -6.49
C ASP A 247 -9.90 12.51 -6.36
N GLN A 248 -10.55 12.81 -5.24
CA GLN A 248 -11.17 14.09 -4.90
C GLN A 248 -10.27 15.03 -4.10
N GLY A 249 -9.07 14.59 -3.71
CA GLY A 249 -8.02 15.46 -3.18
C GLY A 249 -7.74 15.31 -1.69
N ALA A 250 -7.92 14.12 -1.12
CA ALA A 250 -7.58 13.87 0.27
C ALA A 250 -7.00 12.48 0.54
N ILE A 251 -6.32 12.39 1.68
CA ILE A 251 -5.92 11.13 2.30
C ILE A 251 -6.76 10.98 3.58
N TRP A 252 -7.44 9.84 3.71
CA TRP A 252 -8.40 9.60 4.79
C TRP A 252 -7.95 8.46 5.67
N LEU A 253 -8.01 8.65 6.99
CA LEU A 253 -8.16 7.54 7.93
C LEU A 253 -9.60 7.05 7.80
N ASN A 254 -9.81 6.04 6.97
CA ASN A 254 -11.13 5.57 6.54
C ASN A 254 -11.64 4.37 7.36
N THR A 255 -11.02 4.04 8.49
CA THR A 255 -11.36 2.85 9.29
C THR A 255 -12.82 2.77 9.74
N LYS A 256 -13.44 3.91 10.11
CA LYS A 256 -14.86 3.94 10.51
C LYS A 256 -15.84 3.94 9.35
N THR A 257 -15.44 4.51 8.22
CA THR A 257 -16.32 4.85 7.11
C THR A 257 -16.17 3.91 5.93
N GLN A 258 -15.05 3.17 5.89
CA GLN A 258 -14.60 2.35 4.78
C GLN A 258 -14.56 3.10 3.45
N GLY A 259 -14.46 4.43 3.47
CA GLY A 259 -14.56 5.27 2.28
C GLY A 259 -14.35 6.76 2.56
N MET A 260 -14.56 7.57 1.52
CA MET A 260 -14.32 9.03 1.46
C MET A 260 -15.49 9.88 1.97
N THR A 261 -15.90 9.72 3.23
CA THR A 261 -17.02 10.50 3.76
C THR A 261 -16.54 11.62 4.68
N ASN A 262 -17.34 12.68 4.80
CA ASN A 262 -17.09 13.79 5.74
C ASN A 262 -17.16 13.35 7.23
N ASP A 263 -17.63 12.13 7.52
CA ASP A 263 -17.57 11.52 8.85
C ASP A 263 -16.21 10.84 9.11
N GLY A 264 -15.37 10.71 8.08
CA GLY A 264 -14.01 10.21 8.14
C GLY A 264 -13.02 11.22 8.72
N VAL A 265 -11.80 10.77 8.98
CA VAL A 265 -10.74 11.64 9.50
C VAL A 265 -9.79 12.01 8.36
N LYS A 266 -9.83 13.28 7.94
CA LYS A 266 -8.97 13.80 6.86
C LYS A 266 -7.54 13.99 7.36
N ILE A 267 -6.59 13.19 6.86
CA ILE A 267 -5.17 13.24 7.23
C ILE A 267 -4.48 14.39 6.50
N SER A 268 -4.66 14.43 5.17
CA SER A 268 -4.03 15.39 4.26
C SER A 268 -5.03 15.84 3.19
N ASN A 269 -4.84 17.06 2.67
CA ASN A 269 -5.38 17.44 1.38
C ASN A 269 -4.28 17.22 0.34
N GLU A 270 -4.62 16.72 -0.84
CA GLU A 270 -3.69 16.48 -1.94
C GLU A 270 -4.28 17.07 -3.23
N ASN A 271 -3.42 17.54 -4.12
CA ASN A 271 -3.87 17.97 -5.43
C ASN A 271 -3.99 16.74 -6.34
N THR A 272 -5.20 16.46 -6.82
CA THR A 272 -5.49 15.29 -7.64
C THR A 272 -5.77 15.65 -9.10
N THR A 273 -5.44 14.73 -10.01
CA THR A 273 -5.81 14.84 -11.43
C THR A 273 -5.95 13.44 -12.01
N ASN A 274 -7.07 13.18 -12.70
CA ASN A 274 -7.34 11.92 -13.40
C ASN A 274 -7.13 10.66 -12.53
N GLY A 275 -7.61 10.71 -11.29
CA GLY A 275 -7.46 9.59 -10.37
C GLY A 275 -6.05 9.38 -9.85
N ALA A 276 -5.18 10.40 -9.83
CA ALA A 276 -3.84 10.36 -9.23
C ALA A 276 -3.68 11.45 -8.17
N SER A 277 -2.89 11.17 -7.12
CA SER A 277 -2.70 12.00 -5.91
C SER A 277 -1.22 12.15 -5.50
N GLY A 278 -0.30 12.07 -6.45
CA GLY A 278 1.14 12.18 -6.19
C GLY A 278 1.79 10.89 -5.68
N GLU A 279 1.11 9.75 -5.79
CA GLU A 279 1.59 8.41 -5.38
C GLU A 279 1.98 8.37 -3.90
N ALA A 280 1.11 8.90 -3.04
CA ALA A 280 1.36 9.08 -1.61
C ALA A 280 1.86 7.79 -0.91
N MET A 281 1.33 6.63 -1.31
CA MET A 281 1.72 5.30 -0.83
C MET A 281 2.33 4.48 -1.98
N GLY A 282 3.40 5.00 -2.60
CA GLY A 282 4.24 4.26 -3.54
C GLY A 282 3.68 4.04 -4.96
N GLY A 283 2.40 4.34 -5.20
CA GLY A 283 1.77 4.22 -6.53
C GLY A 283 1.37 2.78 -6.87
N MET A 284 1.37 2.44 -8.17
CA MET A 284 1.09 1.08 -8.64
C MET A 284 2.13 0.11 -8.08
N GLY A 285 1.67 -0.96 -7.42
CA GLY A 285 2.49 -1.91 -6.66
C GLY A 285 3.05 -1.40 -5.32
N GLY A 286 2.77 -0.15 -4.94
CA GLY A 286 3.42 0.56 -3.85
C GLY A 286 2.71 0.63 -2.48
N SER A 287 1.54 0.02 -2.31
CA SER A 287 0.78 0.15 -1.04
C SER A 287 1.23 -0.84 0.02
N TYR A 288 2.40 -0.62 0.59
CA TYR A 288 2.93 -1.49 1.64
C TYR A 288 3.79 -0.72 2.63
N SER A 289 3.84 -1.18 3.88
CA SER A 289 4.63 -0.53 4.94
C SER A 289 4.41 0.99 5.04
N GLY A 290 3.24 1.51 4.65
CA GLY A 290 2.91 2.94 4.77
C GLY A 290 2.33 3.29 6.15
N LEU A 291 1.76 2.30 6.84
CA LEU A 291 1.12 2.38 8.15
C LEU A 291 1.71 1.28 9.04
N ALA A 292 2.11 1.61 10.25
CA ALA A 292 2.66 0.65 11.21
C ALA A 292 2.08 0.85 12.62
N ARG A 293 1.76 -0.27 13.29
CA ARG A 293 1.36 -0.27 14.70
C ARG A 293 2.61 -0.21 15.60
N PHE A 294 2.56 0.59 16.66
CA PHE A 294 3.59 0.56 17.71
C PHE A 294 3.39 -0.67 18.60
N ALA A 295 4.00 -1.79 18.20
CA ALA A 295 3.95 -3.10 18.86
C ALA A 295 2.61 -3.38 19.58
N ASP A 296 2.63 -3.71 20.88
CA ASP A 296 1.45 -4.09 21.66
C ASP A 296 0.58 -2.90 22.10
N SER A 297 0.75 -1.71 21.53
CA SER A 297 -0.04 -0.53 21.86
C SER A 297 -1.25 -0.37 20.94
N THR A 298 -2.09 0.64 21.18
CA THR A 298 -3.13 1.05 20.22
C THR A 298 -2.63 2.10 19.23
N ARG A 299 -1.39 2.58 19.34
CA ARG A 299 -0.91 3.72 18.56
C ARG A 299 -0.42 3.25 17.18
N TYR A 300 -0.59 4.11 16.19
CA TYR A 300 -0.11 3.88 14.83
C TYR A 300 0.68 5.08 14.33
N ILE A 301 1.59 4.84 13.40
CA ILE A 301 2.29 5.84 12.60
C ILE A 301 2.04 5.58 11.12
N PHE A 302 1.73 6.63 10.38
CA PHE A 302 1.58 6.63 8.92
C PHE A 302 2.60 7.57 8.31
N THR A 303 3.22 7.17 7.19
CA THR A 303 4.10 8.01 6.40
C THR A 303 3.66 8.00 4.94
N TRP A 304 3.85 9.12 4.25
CA TRP A 304 3.55 9.25 2.83
C TRP A 304 4.43 10.33 2.18
N VAL A 305 4.41 10.40 0.86
CA VAL A 305 4.99 11.52 0.09
C VAL A 305 3.90 12.49 -0.34
N SER A 306 4.16 13.80 -0.23
CA SER A 306 3.19 14.84 -0.60
C SER A 306 3.87 16.09 -1.10
N ARG A 307 3.20 16.79 -2.02
CA ARG A 307 3.56 18.13 -2.49
C ARG A 307 3.04 19.25 -1.59
N GLY A 308 2.31 18.89 -0.53
CA GLY A 308 1.62 19.82 0.36
C GLY A 308 0.45 20.53 -0.33
N ALA A 309 -0.37 21.18 0.48
CA ALA A 309 -1.62 21.80 0.07
C ALA A 309 -1.66 23.28 0.42
N VAL A 310 -2.02 24.09 -0.57
CA VAL A 310 -2.35 25.52 -0.44
C VAL A 310 -3.64 25.82 -1.20
N ASP A 311 -4.21 27.01 -0.97
CA ASP A 311 -5.35 27.53 -1.72
C ASP A 311 -6.56 26.59 -1.71
N VAL A 312 -7.12 26.40 -0.52
CA VAL A 312 -8.27 25.51 -0.31
C VAL A 312 -9.51 26.09 -0.94
N THR A 313 -10.03 25.40 -1.94
CA THR A 313 -11.21 25.78 -2.72
C THR A 313 -12.28 24.70 -2.61
N GLU A 314 -13.52 25.03 -2.96
CA GLU A 314 -14.61 24.06 -2.98
C GLU A 314 -14.42 23.04 -4.11
N ASN A 315 -14.62 21.76 -3.83
CA ASN A 315 -14.86 20.77 -4.87
C ASN A 315 -16.33 20.85 -5.28
N THR A 316 -16.61 21.65 -6.32
CA THR A 316 -17.99 21.92 -6.76
C THR A 316 -18.70 20.71 -7.35
N TRP A 317 -17.96 19.63 -7.69
CA TRP A 317 -18.54 18.39 -8.18
C TRP A 317 -19.14 17.56 -7.04
N MET A 318 -18.41 17.41 -5.93
CA MET A 318 -18.86 16.71 -4.73
C MET A 318 -19.76 17.58 -3.83
N GLY A 319 -19.60 18.90 -3.90
CA GLY A 319 -20.34 19.89 -3.11
C GLY A 319 -19.79 20.11 -1.70
N ASP A 320 -20.65 20.64 -0.83
CA ASP A 320 -20.30 21.12 0.51
C ASP A 320 -19.46 20.11 1.33
N GLY A 321 -18.32 20.57 1.84
CA GLY A 321 -17.42 19.82 2.71
C GLY A 321 -16.22 19.18 2.00
N TYR A 322 -16.30 19.03 0.68
CA TYR A 322 -15.21 18.55 -0.17
C TYR A 322 -14.43 19.71 -0.76
N THR A 323 -13.11 19.53 -0.94
CA THR A 323 -12.21 20.63 -1.26
C THR A 323 -11.17 20.25 -2.30
N HIS A 324 -10.82 21.19 -3.16
CA HIS A 324 -9.62 21.12 -3.99
C HIS A 324 -8.51 21.98 -3.39
N VAL A 325 -7.26 21.62 -3.69
CA VAL A 325 -6.08 22.35 -3.24
C VAL A 325 -5.07 22.45 -4.39
N SER A 326 -4.23 23.47 -4.33
CA SER A 326 -3.02 23.58 -5.16
C SER A 326 -1.82 22.99 -4.42
N ASN A 327 -0.81 22.59 -5.21
CA ASN A 327 0.44 22.07 -4.65
C ASN A 327 1.23 23.20 -3.97
N ARG A 328 1.72 22.96 -2.75
CA ARG A 328 2.63 23.88 -2.05
C ARG A 328 4.02 23.89 -2.70
N THR A 329 4.52 22.71 -3.05
CA THR A 329 5.81 22.50 -3.70
C THR A 329 5.63 21.71 -4.99
N ASN A 330 6.56 21.84 -5.93
CA ASN A 330 6.55 20.97 -7.11
C ASN A 330 7.10 19.56 -6.77
N PRO A 331 8.29 19.39 -6.18
CA PRO A 331 8.74 18.08 -5.70
C PRO A 331 7.96 17.67 -4.44
N ARG A 332 7.84 16.37 -4.21
CA ARG A 332 7.23 15.77 -3.02
C ARG A 332 8.21 15.73 -1.86
N ASN A 333 7.69 15.83 -0.65
CA ASN A 333 8.41 15.66 0.61
C ASN A 333 7.75 14.55 1.42
N VAL A 334 8.50 13.95 2.35
CA VAL A 334 7.98 12.93 3.25
C VAL A 334 7.26 13.60 4.41
N ALA A 335 6.05 13.12 4.70
CA ALA A 335 5.22 13.53 5.81
C ALA A 335 4.87 12.35 6.71
N LEU A 336 4.55 12.63 7.98
CA LEU A 336 4.04 11.64 8.92
C LEU A 336 2.77 12.11 9.63
N ALA A 337 1.99 11.12 10.08
CA ALA A 337 0.85 11.29 10.97
C ALA A 337 0.88 10.20 12.05
N LEU A 338 0.37 10.55 13.23
CA LEU A 338 0.24 9.64 14.36
C LEU A 338 -1.22 9.44 14.70
N PHE A 339 -1.54 8.29 15.27
CA PHE A 339 -2.88 7.95 15.73
C PHE A 339 -2.81 7.35 17.14
N THR A 340 -3.78 7.68 18.00
CA THR A 340 -3.87 7.11 19.35
C THR A 340 -4.47 5.70 19.34
N ASP A 341 -5.28 5.43 18.33
CA ASP A 341 -5.99 4.20 18.02
C ASP A 341 -6.27 4.18 16.52
N LYS A 342 -6.85 3.08 16.02
CA LYS A 342 -7.21 2.90 14.60
C LYS A 342 -8.27 3.89 14.08
N TYR A 343 -8.79 4.79 14.91
CA TYR A 343 -9.86 5.74 14.56
C TYR A 343 -9.52 7.20 14.77
N THR A 344 -8.43 7.52 15.49
CA THR A 344 -8.24 8.85 16.05
C THR A 344 -6.85 9.38 15.72
N LYS A 345 -6.80 10.38 14.84
CA LYS A 345 -5.58 11.11 14.50
C LYS A 345 -5.12 11.98 15.68
N VAL A 346 -3.81 11.97 15.93
CA VAL A 346 -3.15 12.92 16.84
C VAL A 346 -3.08 14.29 16.17
N GLY A 347 -3.51 15.32 16.90
CA GLY A 347 -3.60 16.68 16.39
C GLY A 347 -4.84 16.92 15.53
N LYS A 348 -4.81 18.01 14.75
CA LYS A 348 -5.95 18.40 13.91
C LYS A 348 -6.01 17.56 12.63
N GLN A 349 -7.21 17.45 12.06
CA GLN A 349 -7.43 17.00 10.69
C GLN A 349 -6.99 18.09 9.69
N ALA A 350 -6.83 17.71 8.43
CA ALA A 350 -6.69 18.67 7.35
C ALA A 350 -7.94 19.56 7.24
N THR A 351 -7.75 20.83 6.91
CA THR A 351 -8.85 21.79 6.84
C THR A 351 -9.72 21.52 5.60
N SER A 352 -11.04 21.63 5.76
CA SER A 352 -12.00 21.75 4.64
C SER A 352 -12.56 23.18 4.53
N THR A 353 -11.91 24.16 5.17
CA THR A 353 -12.37 25.56 5.15
C THR A 353 -12.04 26.18 3.80
N VAL A 354 -13.04 26.34 2.94
CA VAL A 354 -12.90 27.07 1.66
C VAL A 354 -12.42 28.49 1.91
N GLY A 355 -11.41 28.91 1.15
CA GLY A 355 -10.73 30.20 1.28
C GLY A 355 -9.54 30.19 2.25
N ALA A 356 -9.19 29.06 2.86
CA ALA A 356 -7.95 28.94 3.63
C ALA A 356 -6.73 28.94 2.68
N GLU A 357 -5.74 29.79 2.96
CA GLU A 357 -4.48 29.83 2.20
C GLU A 357 -3.61 28.58 2.43
N ASP A 358 -3.65 28.04 3.65
CA ASP A 358 -2.88 26.87 4.08
C ASP A 358 -3.81 25.65 4.27
N GLY A 359 -3.59 24.60 3.49
CA GLY A 359 -4.35 23.36 3.51
C GLY A 359 -3.75 22.24 4.37
N ASP A 360 -2.54 22.41 4.89
CA ASP A 360 -1.72 21.33 5.46
C ASP A 360 -0.95 21.71 6.73
N SER A 361 -1.29 22.83 7.39
CA SER A 361 -0.66 23.29 8.65
C SER A 361 -0.53 22.24 9.77
N GLN A 362 -1.35 21.19 9.74
CA GLN A 362 -1.33 20.06 10.70
C GLN A 362 -0.33 18.94 10.34
N VAL A 363 0.23 18.95 9.13
CA VAL A 363 1.14 17.92 8.63
C VAL A 363 2.50 18.03 9.31
N THR A 364 3.03 16.90 9.76
CA THR A 364 4.40 16.83 10.30
C THR A 364 5.35 16.41 9.19
N TRP A 365 6.18 17.33 8.74
CA TRP A 365 7.12 17.10 7.64
C TRP A 365 8.43 16.44 8.12
N VAL A 366 8.75 15.28 7.55
CA VAL A 366 10.03 14.58 7.74
C VAL A 366 11.10 15.16 6.85
N THR A 367 10.76 15.59 5.64
CA THR A 367 11.70 16.30 4.75
C THR A 367 11.14 17.65 4.32
N SER A 368 12.05 18.52 3.89
CA SER A 368 11.73 19.75 3.17
C SER A 368 12.89 20.04 2.23
N GLY A 369 12.61 20.37 0.98
CA GLY A 369 13.68 20.65 0.02
C GLY A 369 13.23 20.70 -1.43
N SER A 370 14.22 20.75 -2.32
CA SER A 370 14.05 20.79 -3.76
C SER A 370 14.18 19.42 -4.44
N ASN A 371 14.66 18.40 -3.72
CA ASN A 371 14.66 17.01 -4.20
C ASN A 371 13.24 16.45 -4.10
N ASP A 372 12.88 15.58 -5.04
CA ASP A 372 11.64 14.80 -4.93
C ASP A 372 11.87 13.59 -4.04
N CYS A 373 10.96 13.38 -3.08
CA CYS A 373 10.91 12.17 -2.28
C CYS A 373 9.90 11.19 -2.88
N SER A 374 10.28 9.91 -2.98
CA SER A 374 9.41 8.82 -3.43
C SER A 374 9.53 7.62 -2.50
N ASN A 375 8.64 6.63 -2.68
CA ASN A 375 8.76 5.31 -2.08
C ASN A 375 8.95 5.35 -0.54
N ALA A 376 8.09 6.10 0.14
CA ALA A 376 8.19 6.28 1.59
C ALA A 376 7.57 5.10 2.36
N HIS A 377 8.29 4.62 3.37
CA HIS A 377 7.87 3.49 4.21
C HIS A 377 8.14 3.77 5.69
N VAL A 378 7.40 3.08 6.56
CA VAL A 378 7.54 3.12 8.01
C VAL A 378 7.42 1.73 8.61
N ALA A 379 8.26 1.44 9.61
CA ALA A 379 8.08 0.31 10.52
C ALA A 379 8.53 0.68 11.93
N THR A 380 7.95 0.04 12.94
CA THR A 380 8.22 0.36 14.34
C THR A 380 9.30 -0.54 14.94
N PHE A 381 10.25 -0.01 15.70
CA PHE A 381 11.21 -0.83 16.46
C PHE A 381 10.59 -1.47 17.71
N GLY A 382 9.35 -1.08 18.04
CA GLY A 382 8.66 -1.41 19.27
C GLY A 382 7.65 -0.31 19.62
N ASN A 383 7.48 -0.04 20.91
CA ASN A 383 6.51 0.95 21.40
C ASN A 383 7.00 2.41 21.35
N SER A 384 8.31 2.62 21.18
CA SER A 384 9.00 3.89 21.50
C SER A 384 9.49 4.67 20.28
N SER A 385 9.72 3.99 19.15
CA SER A 385 10.31 4.60 17.96
C SER A 385 9.99 3.83 16.70
N ALA A 386 10.15 4.50 15.57
CA ALA A 386 9.96 3.97 14.23
C ALA A 386 11.11 4.37 13.31
N LEU A 387 11.31 3.59 12.25
CA LEU A 387 12.13 3.94 11.11
C LEU A 387 11.22 4.45 9.99
N ILE A 388 11.53 5.62 9.44
CA ILE A 388 10.97 6.11 8.19
C ILE A 388 12.07 6.03 7.13
N THR A 389 11.74 5.51 5.95
CA THR A 389 12.63 5.47 4.78
C THR A 389 12.00 6.13 3.58
N TRP A 390 12.81 6.66 2.67
CA TRP A 390 12.37 7.18 1.37
C TRP A 390 13.53 7.16 0.38
N GLU A 391 13.22 7.30 -0.91
CA GLU A 391 14.20 7.55 -1.96
C GLU A 391 14.17 9.02 -2.36
N GLU A 392 15.34 9.59 -2.68
CA GLU A 392 15.41 10.94 -3.22
C GLU A 392 15.82 10.95 -4.69
N ILE A 393 15.20 11.86 -5.44
CA ILE A 393 15.57 12.23 -6.80
C ILE A 393 16.12 13.66 -6.75
N SER A 394 17.40 13.81 -7.11
CA SER A 394 18.03 15.11 -7.34
C SER A 394 17.72 15.64 -8.74
N ASP A 395 17.65 16.97 -8.87
CA ASP A 395 17.27 17.67 -10.09
C ASP A 395 15.98 17.11 -10.74
N PRO A 396 14.88 16.99 -9.96
CA PRO A 396 13.71 16.26 -10.39
C PRO A 396 12.96 16.97 -11.53
N LEU A 397 12.54 16.17 -12.51
CA LEU A 397 11.61 16.54 -13.57
C LEU A 397 10.20 16.10 -13.17
N CYS A 398 9.44 17.03 -12.61
CA CYS A 398 8.06 16.84 -12.19
C CYS A 398 7.10 17.45 -13.22
N GLU A 399 6.97 16.79 -14.37
CA GLU A 399 6.22 17.31 -15.54
C GLU A 399 4.69 17.28 -15.32
N TYR A 400 4.21 16.40 -14.45
CA TYR A 400 2.79 16.19 -14.17
C TYR A 400 2.44 16.66 -12.75
N ILE A 401 1.31 17.35 -12.61
CA ILE A 401 0.93 18.04 -11.35
C ILE A 401 0.55 17.09 -10.21
N ALA A 402 -0.02 15.93 -10.52
CA ALA A 402 -0.54 14.95 -9.55
C ALA A 402 0.13 13.58 -9.66
N MET A 403 1.31 13.49 -10.30
CA MET A 403 2.09 12.25 -10.44
C MET A 403 3.47 12.39 -9.80
N GLY A 404 4.24 11.31 -9.81
CA GLY A 404 5.64 11.35 -9.40
C GLY A 404 6.55 12.18 -10.30
N CYS A 405 7.82 12.21 -9.92
CA CYS A 405 8.89 12.86 -10.69
C CYS A 405 9.92 11.81 -11.13
N ARG A 406 10.74 12.17 -12.11
CA ARG A 406 11.90 11.38 -12.54
C ARG A 406 13.17 12.22 -12.46
N GLY A 407 14.33 11.59 -12.37
CA GLY A 407 15.61 12.29 -12.33
C GLY A 407 16.73 11.41 -11.77
N GLN A 408 17.81 12.04 -11.32
CA GLN A 408 18.94 11.28 -10.80
C GLN A 408 18.65 10.76 -9.39
N PHE A 409 18.75 9.45 -9.19
CA PHE A 409 18.69 8.84 -7.86
C PHE A 409 19.81 9.40 -6.97
N ALA A 410 19.44 9.93 -5.81
CA ALA A 410 20.33 10.61 -4.86
C ALA A 410 20.60 9.79 -3.60
N GLY A 411 19.92 8.65 -3.44
CA GLY A 411 20.07 7.70 -2.34
C GLY A 411 18.74 7.35 -1.69
N THR A 412 18.75 6.24 -0.95
CA THR A 412 17.70 5.84 -0.01
C THR A 412 18.08 6.35 1.37
N TYR A 413 17.17 7.07 2.01
CA TYR A 413 17.38 7.72 3.30
C TYR A 413 16.66 6.99 4.42
N PHE A 414 17.20 7.13 5.63
CA PHE A 414 16.76 6.45 6.83
C PHE A 414 16.69 7.46 7.98
N GLN A 415 15.51 7.69 8.53
CA GLN A 415 15.28 8.58 9.67
C GLN A 415 14.59 7.83 10.80
N GLN A 416 15.20 7.84 11.99
CA GLN A 416 14.49 7.41 13.19
C GLN A 416 13.57 8.53 13.67
N VAL A 417 12.36 8.17 14.10
CA VAL A 417 11.45 9.05 14.84
C VAL A 417 11.03 8.41 16.16
N ASP A 418 10.79 9.21 17.18
CA ASP A 418 10.18 8.73 18.42
C ASP A 418 8.67 8.51 18.27
N SER A 419 8.02 7.93 19.28
CA SER A 419 6.59 7.65 19.25
C SER A 419 5.70 8.90 19.13
N ASP A 420 6.26 10.08 19.41
CA ASP A 420 5.60 11.38 19.30
C ASP A 420 5.90 12.06 17.95
N GLY A 421 6.63 11.39 17.07
CA GLY A 421 6.91 11.82 15.69
C GLY A 421 8.09 12.77 15.59
N ASN A 422 8.86 12.97 16.66
CA ASN A 422 10.06 13.80 16.61
C ASN A 422 11.22 13.01 16.00
N LYS A 423 12.00 13.66 15.15
CA LYS A 423 13.24 13.09 14.59
C LYS A 423 14.24 12.81 15.70
N VAL A 424 14.80 11.60 15.71
CA VAL A 424 15.88 11.19 16.60
C VAL A 424 17.18 11.15 15.80
N GLY A 425 17.99 12.21 15.98
CA GLY A 425 19.20 12.43 15.16
C GLY A 425 18.89 12.81 13.71
N ASP A 426 19.95 12.90 12.91
CA ASP A 426 19.87 13.23 11.50
C ASP A 426 19.62 11.98 10.65
N ALA A 427 18.91 12.14 9.54
CA ALA A 427 18.81 11.09 8.53
C ALA A 427 20.18 10.78 7.93
N PHE A 428 20.43 9.51 7.64
CA PHE A 428 21.58 9.08 6.82
C PHE A 428 21.07 8.41 5.54
N LYS A 429 21.95 8.19 4.57
CA LYS A 429 21.58 7.59 3.29
C LYS A 429 22.48 6.42 2.88
N SER A 430 21.96 5.58 2.00
CA SER A 430 22.68 4.55 1.25
C SER A 430 22.42 4.73 -0.25
N THR A 431 23.41 4.45 -1.09
CA THR A 431 23.22 4.37 -2.55
C THR A 431 23.09 2.94 -3.05
N ASP A 432 23.31 1.96 -2.17
CA ASP A 432 23.45 0.55 -2.54
C ASP A 432 22.35 -0.32 -1.90
N VAL A 433 21.42 0.31 -1.17
CA VAL A 433 20.31 -0.34 -0.47
C VAL A 433 19.04 0.41 -0.79
N TYR A 434 18.03 -0.32 -1.25
CA TYR A 434 16.71 0.18 -1.61
C TYR A 434 15.65 -0.44 -0.68
N VAL A 435 14.40 0.00 -0.81
CA VAL A 435 13.26 -0.63 -0.13
C VAL A 435 12.23 -1.01 -1.20
N SER A 436 12.19 -2.30 -1.56
CA SER A 436 11.30 -2.84 -2.61
C SER A 436 10.28 -3.84 -2.06
N GLY A 437 10.10 -3.90 -0.74
CA GLY A 437 9.25 -4.86 -0.08
C GLY A 437 8.99 -4.47 1.37
N ASP A 438 8.16 -5.27 2.03
CA ASP A 438 7.69 -4.97 3.39
C ASP A 438 8.84 -4.84 4.40
N MET A 439 8.78 -3.79 5.21
CA MET A 439 9.66 -3.58 6.34
C MET A 439 9.11 -4.31 7.56
N VAL A 440 9.78 -5.37 7.97
CA VAL A 440 9.33 -6.26 9.04
C VAL A 440 10.15 -6.06 10.30
N THR A 441 9.47 -5.89 11.43
CA THR A 441 10.10 -5.92 12.74
C THR A 441 10.34 -7.37 13.17
N MET A 442 11.61 -7.75 13.24
CA MET A 442 12.08 -9.07 13.63
C MET A 442 11.87 -9.31 15.14
N SER A 443 11.90 -10.57 15.55
CA SER A 443 11.76 -10.98 16.96
C SER A 443 12.86 -10.43 17.89
N ASP A 444 14.00 -10.03 17.34
CA ASP A 444 15.11 -9.38 18.05
C ASP A 444 15.04 -7.84 18.04
N GLY A 445 13.95 -7.27 17.49
CA GLY A 445 13.69 -5.84 17.44
C GLY A 445 14.40 -5.10 16.30
N ARG A 446 15.12 -5.78 15.42
CA ARG A 446 15.61 -5.17 14.17
C ARG A 446 14.46 -5.01 13.18
N ILE A 447 14.55 -4.01 12.32
CA ILE A 447 13.68 -3.90 11.13
C ILE A 447 14.46 -4.41 9.94
N CYS A 448 13.90 -5.33 9.17
CA CYS A 448 14.52 -5.92 7.99
C CYS A 448 13.59 -5.90 6.77
N TRP A 449 14.15 -5.83 5.58
CA TRP A 449 13.41 -5.84 4.31
C TRP A 449 14.25 -6.43 3.17
N PRO A 450 13.60 -7.00 2.13
CA PRO A 450 14.28 -7.44 0.92
C PRO A 450 14.57 -6.28 -0.03
N TYR A 451 15.61 -6.44 -0.85
CA TYR A 451 15.89 -5.56 -1.99
C TYR A 451 16.72 -6.28 -3.06
N VAL A 452 16.63 -5.83 -4.30
CA VAL A 452 17.52 -6.27 -5.37
C VAL A 452 18.76 -5.39 -5.41
N ASN A 453 19.94 -6.02 -5.37
CA ASN A 453 21.21 -5.33 -5.57
C ASN A 453 21.38 -5.01 -7.06
N MET A 454 21.21 -3.74 -7.41
CA MET A 454 21.25 -3.25 -8.79
C MET A 454 21.65 -1.77 -8.84
N ASP A 455 21.99 -1.29 -10.03
CA ASP A 455 22.06 0.15 -10.28
C ASP A 455 20.63 0.68 -10.48
N TRP A 456 20.16 1.47 -9.51
CA TRP A 456 18.83 2.07 -9.54
C TRP A 456 18.84 3.38 -10.33
N ASP A 457 18.00 3.44 -11.37
CA ASP A 457 17.90 4.60 -12.26
C ASP A 457 16.45 5.08 -12.32
N LEU A 458 16.22 6.28 -11.79
CA LEU A 458 14.93 6.95 -11.75
C LEU A 458 14.82 8.04 -12.83
N SER A 459 15.80 8.16 -13.74
CA SER A 459 15.85 9.25 -14.73
C SER A 459 15.07 8.94 -16.02
N GLU A 460 14.76 7.67 -16.23
CA GLU A 460 14.11 7.14 -17.42
C GLU A 460 12.66 6.68 -17.15
N VAL A 461 11.99 6.26 -18.22
CA VAL A 461 10.68 5.61 -18.21
C VAL A 461 10.83 4.16 -18.68
N VAL A 462 9.90 3.29 -18.30
CA VAL A 462 9.86 1.89 -18.69
C VAL A 462 9.19 1.74 -20.06
N TRP A 463 9.96 1.86 -21.14
CA TRP A 463 9.44 1.69 -22.51
C TRP A 463 9.07 0.24 -22.87
N SER A 464 9.83 -0.71 -22.33
CA SER A 464 9.66 -2.13 -22.55
C SER A 464 10.39 -2.89 -21.45
N ALA A 465 9.92 -4.10 -21.14
CA ALA A 465 10.60 -4.95 -20.18
C ALA A 465 12.04 -5.24 -20.64
N ASP A 466 13.02 -4.76 -19.87
CA ASP A 466 14.44 -5.02 -20.10
C ASP A 466 14.87 -6.25 -19.32
N SER A 467 14.90 -7.39 -20.01
CA SER A 467 15.32 -8.67 -19.40
C SER A 467 16.74 -8.66 -18.84
N SER A 468 17.60 -7.69 -19.21
CA SER A 468 18.93 -7.55 -18.65
C SER A 468 18.93 -7.07 -17.19
N LYS A 469 17.82 -6.47 -16.73
CA LYS A 469 17.59 -6.05 -15.35
C LYS A 469 16.99 -7.15 -14.48
N TYR A 470 16.60 -8.28 -15.08
CA TYR A 470 16.03 -9.38 -14.31
C TYR A 470 17.11 -10.07 -13.48
N THR A 471 16.72 -10.59 -12.31
CA THR A 471 17.64 -11.23 -11.38
C THR A 471 17.15 -12.61 -10.93
N LYS A 472 18.07 -13.43 -10.44
CA LYS A 472 17.78 -14.66 -9.68
C LYS A 472 18.34 -14.58 -8.27
N LYS A 473 18.52 -13.38 -7.75
CA LYS A 473 19.07 -13.14 -6.43
C LYS A 473 18.30 -12.06 -5.70
N MET A 474 18.16 -12.24 -4.40
CA MET A 474 17.60 -11.26 -3.48
C MET A 474 18.60 -10.95 -2.38
N SER A 475 18.67 -9.67 -2.01
CA SER A 475 19.43 -9.17 -0.87
C SER A 475 18.50 -8.81 0.27
N PHE A 476 19.05 -8.68 1.47
CA PHE A 476 18.30 -8.21 2.64
C PHE A 476 19.09 -7.11 3.35
N ALA A 477 18.37 -6.12 3.86
CA ALA A 477 18.92 -5.10 4.72
C ALA A 477 18.21 -5.13 6.07
N CYS A 478 18.94 -4.81 7.13
CA CYS A 478 18.43 -4.76 8.48
C CYS A 478 19.01 -3.59 9.23
N ILE A 479 18.21 -2.98 10.10
CA ILE A 479 18.65 -1.92 11.01
C ILE A 479 18.16 -2.22 12.42
N GLY A 480 19.04 -2.01 13.41
CA GLY A 480 18.69 -2.17 14.83
C GLY A 480 18.46 -0.82 15.49
N GLY A 481 17.37 -0.69 16.24
CA GLY A 481 17.13 0.46 17.12
C GLY A 481 18.00 0.38 18.39
N SER A 482 18.21 1.50 19.07
CA SER A 482 18.95 1.54 20.35
C SER A 482 18.34 0.70 21.48
N ASP A 483 17.09 0.25 21.33
CA ASP A 483 16.40 -0.65 22.25
C ASP A 483 16.76 -2.15 22.02
N SER A 484 17.50 -2.46 20.94
CA SER A 484 17.90 -3.84 20.56
C SER A 484 19.11 -4.40 21.34
N SER A 485 19.48 -3.77 22.47
CA SER A 485 20.65 -4.20 23.24
C SER A 485 20.39 -5.48 24.05
N ASN A 486 20.38 -6.66 23.38
CA ASN A 486 20.96 -7.90 23.92
C ASN A 486 20.99 -9.06 22.89
N SER A 487 21.89 -9.00 21.92
CA SER A 487 22.52 -10.21 21.36
C SER A 487 23.77 -9.84 20.56
N THR A 488 24.91 -9.71 21.24
CA THR A 488 26.21 -9.80 20.57
C THR A 488 26.49 -11.26 20.26
N THR A 489 26.29 -11.68 19.02
CA THR A 489 27.04 -12.79 18.44
C THR A 489 28.01 -12.26 17.40
N THR A 490 29.28 -12.32 17.78
CA THR A 490 30.46 -11.94 17.05
C THR A 490 30.52 -12.61 15.68
N ALA A 491 30.83 -11.82 14.65
CA ALA A 491 31.20 -12.32 13.32
C ALA A 491 32.38 -13.31 13.41
N SER A 492 32.37 -14.36 12.60
CA SER A 492 33.58 -15.10 12.25
C SER A 492 33.56 -15.53 10.80
N ALA A 493 34.61 -15.12 10.09
CA ALA A 493 34.89 -15.42 8.71
C ALA A 493 35.22 -16.91 8.50
N THR A 494 34.63 -17.47 7.44
CA THR A 494 35.10 -18.55 6.55
C THR A 494 36.18 -19.53 7.04
N ALA A 495 35.80 -20.82 7.08
CA ALA A 495 36.62 -21.90 6.50
C ALA A 495 35.76 -23.14 6.15
N LYS A 496 35.90 -23.57 4.90
CA LYS A 496 35.29 -24.75 4.27
C LYS A 496 35.94 -26.04 4.77
N ALA A 497 35.16 -27.02 5.25
CA ALA A 497 35.54 -28.43 5.23
C ALA A 497 34.31 -29.36 5.31
N SER A 498 34.19 -30.21 4.30
CA SER A 498 33.25 -31.32 4.20
C SER A 498 33.59 -32.44 5.19
N THR A 499 32.59 -33.08 5.80
CA THR A 499 32.44 -34.56 5.87
C THR A 499 31.12 -34.97 6.52
N SER A 500 30.55 -36.03 5.96
CA SER A 500 29.32 -36.74 6.35
C SER A 500 29.41 -37.43 7.71
N ALA A 501 28.28 -37.58 8.43
CA ALA A 501 27.67 -38.86 8.80
C ALA A 501 26.65 -38.76 9.98
N SER A 502 25.41 -39.18 9.69
CA SER A 502 24.49 -40.04 10.44
C SER A 502 24.16 -39.84 11.94
N VAL A 503 22.87 -39.56 12.18
CA VAL A 503 21.89 -40.20 13.09
C VAL A 503 22.18 -40.31 14.60
N ALA A 504 21.33 -39.68 15.42
CA ALA A 504 20.71 -40.32 16.59
C ALA A 504 19.40 -39.62 17.00
N ILE A 505 18.33 -40.41 17.07
CA ILE A 505 17.01 -40.10 17.65
C ILE A 505 17.13 -40.13 19.18
N VAL A 506 16.58 -39.14 19.88
CA VAL A 506 16.06 -39.35 21.25
C VAL A 506 14.75 -38.57 21.42
N SER A 507 13.72 -39.32 21.78
CA SER A 507 12.39 -38.90 22.18
C SER A 507 12.39 -38.35 23.60
N SER A 508 11.64 -37.27 23.85
CA SER A 508 11.08 -37.00 25.19
C SER A 508 9.78 -36.23 25.06
N ALA A 509 8.74 -36.81 25.65
CA ALA A 509 7.35 -36.40 25.61
C ALA A 509 7.01 -35.29 26.62
N SER A 510 6.01 -34.50 26.23
CA SER A 510 4.88 -33.96 27.02
C SER A 510 5.14 -33.22 28.33
N ALA A 511 4.77 -31.93 28.33
CA ALA A 511 4.08 -31.31 29.46
C ALA A 511 3.00 -30.36 28.92
N ALA A 512 1.74 -30.73 29.16
CA ALA A 512 0.56 -29.89 28.91
C ALA A 512 0.51 -28.78 29.96
N VAL A 513 0.33 -27.53 29.52
CA VAL A 513 0.02 -26.40 30.41
C VAL A 513 -1.47 -26.12 30.30
N THR A 514 -2.18 -26.40 31.39
CA THR A 514 -3.59 -26.10 31.58
C THR A 514 -3.69 -24.67 32.12
N HIS A 515 -4.24 -23.73 31.34
CA HIS A 515 -4.64 -22.43 31.89
C HIS A 515 -6.05 -22.52 32.47
N VAL A 516 -6.12 -22.45 33.79
CA VAL A 516 -7.35 -22.32 34.58
C VAL A 516 -7.77 -20.85 34.57
N ALA A 517 -9.02 -20.61 34.21
CA ALA A 517 -9.69 -19.32 34.35
C ALA A 517 -9.89 -18.97 35.84
N ALA A 518 -9.50 -17.75 36.21
CA ALA A 518 -9.96 -17.01 37.37
C ALA A 518 -10.22 -15.59 36.87
N GLY A 519 -11.32 -14.92 37.12
CA GLY A 519 -12.29 -15.03 38.20
C GLY A 519 -12.71 -13.59 38.44
N ALA A 520 -13.89 -13.22 37.93
CA ALA A 520 -14.41 -11.87 37.97
C ALA A 520 -14.55 -11.34 39.40
N ALA A 521 -14.12 -10.10 39.62
CA ALA A 521 -14.46 -9.33 40.80
C ALA A 521 -15.29 -8.12 40.36
N SER A 522 -16.56 -8.12 40.80
CA SER A 522 -17.51 -7.01 40.66
C SER A 522 -17.03 -5.75 41.39
N ALA A 523 -17.25 -4.60 40.78
CA ALA A 523 -17.43 -3.34 41.49
C ALA A 523 -18.50 -2.48 40.81
N SER A 524 -19.63 -2.39 41.50
CA SER A 524 -20.58 -1.26 41.63
C SER A 524 -20.89 -0.38 40.42
N VAL A 525 -22.13 -0.55 39.97
CA VAL A 525 -22.96 0.34 39.15
C VAL A 525 -23.21 1.66 39.89
N GLU A 526 -23.01 2.79 39.20
CA GLU A 526 -23.65 4.06 39.54
C GLU A 526 -24.66 4.41 38.45
N THR A 527 -25.92 4.51 38.88
CA THR A 527 -27.11 4.66 38.05
C THR A 527 -27.29 6.13 37.69
N VAL A 528 -27.27 6.48 36.41
CA VAL A 528 -27.84 7.74 35.92
C VAL A 528 -28.98 7.40 34.95
N SER A 529 -30.15 7.91 35.30
CA SER A 529 -31.42 7.69 34.64
C SER A 529 -31.60 8.75 33.56
N GLU A 530 -31.67 8.33 32.29
CA GLU A 530 -32.22 9.17 31.22
C GLU A 530 -33.22 8.37 30.36
N THR A 531 -34.31 9.07 30.06
CA THR A 531 -35.57 8.61 29.48
C THR A 531 -35.47 8.21 28.00
N PRO A 532 -36.31 7.26 27.52
CA PRO A 532 -36.29 6.82 26.12
C PRO A 532 -36.98 7.85 25.21
N VAL A 533 -36.28 8.31 24.17
CA VAL A 533 -36.86 9.04 23.04
C VAL A 533 -37.20 8.04 21.94
N ALA A 534 -38.44 8.13 21.43
CA ALA A 534 -39.00 7.25 20.42
C ALA A 534 -38.28 7.35 19.05
N PRO A 535 -38.21 6.26 18.26
CA PRO A 535 -37.65 6.29 16.93
C PRO A 535 -38.62 6.97 15.95
N SER A 536 -38.13 8.01 15.26
CA SER A 536 -38.83 8.62 14.13
C SER A 536 -38.43 7.87 12.86
N SER A 537 -39.42 7.30 12.19
CA SER A 537 -39.30 6.59 10.93
C SER A 537 -38.93 7.56 9.80
N VAL A 538 -37.79 7.34 9.15
CA VAL A 538 -37.45 8.03 7.90
C VAL A 538 -37.94 7.15 6.73
N ALA A 539 -38.78 7.73 5.89
CA ALA A 539 -39.36 7.10 4.72
C ALA A 539 -38.32 6.93 3.61
N ALA A 540 -38.31 5.76 2.97
CA ALA A 540 -37.56 5.50 1.75
C ALA A 540 -38.10 6.39 0.62
N VAL A 541 -37.21 7.13 -0.03
CA VAL A 541 -37.49 7.85 -1.28
C VAL A 541 -37.08 6.93 -2.44
N ALA A 542 -38.07 6.47 -3.20
CA ALA A 542 -37.86 5.72 -4.43
C ALA A 542 -37.43 6.68 -5.56
N ALA A 543 -36.35 6.36 -6.27
CA ALA A 543 -35.97 7.01 -7.51
C ALA A 543 -36.62 6.26 -8.69
N GLU A 544 -37.61 6.88 -9.33
CA GLU A 544 -38.08 6.48 -10.66
C GLU A 544 -37.15 7.10 -11.71
N ALA A 545 -36.42 6.25 -12.45
CA ALA A 545 -35.86 6.62 -13.74
C ALA A 545 -36.27 5.56 -14.77
N THR A 546 -37.14 5.95 -15.69
CA THR A 546 -37.51 5.14 -16.86
C THR A 546 -36.50 5.41 -17.97
N SER A 547 -35.95 4.36 -18.57
CA SER A 547 -35.28 4.47 -19.87
C SER A 547 -35.56 3.25 -20.73
N ALA A 548 -36.03 3.53 -21.94
CA ALA A 548 -36.46 2.57 -22.93
C ALA A 548 -35.27 1.96 -23.68
N VAL A 549 -35.28 0.63 -23.82
CA VAL A 549 -34.29 -0.14 -24.57
C VAL A 549 -34.60 -0.05 -26.08
N VAL A 550 -33.63 0.39 -26.88
CA VAL A 550 -33.62 0.15 -28.33
C VAL A 550 -32.36 -0.65 -28.67
N SER A 551 -32.58 -1.88 -29.13
CA SER A 551 -31.54 -2.81 -29.56
C SER A 551 -31.21 -2.58 -31.04
N ALA A 552 -29.91 -2.42 -31.36
CA ALA A 552 -29.43 -2.42 -32.74
C ALA A 552 -28.19 -3.32 -32.85
N GLN A 553 -28.33 -4.42 -33.61
CA GLN A 553 -27.23 -5.30 -34.03
C GLN A 553 -26.50 -4.71 -35.25
N VAL A 554 -25.16 -4.71 -35.26
CA VAL A 554 -24.33 -4.49 -36.46
C VAL A 554 -23.04 -5.35 -36.37
N PRO A 555 -22.50 -5.89 -37.51
CA PRO A 555 -21.79 -7.17 -37.56
C PRO A 555 -20.25 -7.10 -37.52
N SER A 556 -19.63 -8.27 -37.29
CA SER A 556 -18.20 -8.51 -37.13
C SER A 556 -17.42 -8.59 -38.44
N TRP A 557 -16.16 -8.11 -38.39
CA TRP A 557 -15.09 -8.47 -39.33
C TRP A 557 -13.79 -8.76 -38.58
N THR A 558 -13.13 -9.85 -38.97
CA THR A 558 -11.91 -10.40 -38.39
C THR A 558 -10.69 -10.04 -39.23
N VAL A 559 -9.61 -9.53 -38.62
CA VAL A 559 -8.23 -9.63 -39.12
C VAL A 559 -7.30 -9.81 -37.92
N GLY A 560 -6.39 -10.79 -38.00
CA GLY A 560 -5.54 -11.25 -36.90
C GLY A 560 -4.14 -10.65 -36.84
N GLY A 561 -3.49 -10.84 -35.68
CA GLY A 561 -2.07 -10.60 -35.41
C GLY A 561 -1.81 -10.05 -34.01
N GLU A 562 -1.16 -10.88 -33.17
CA GLU A 562 -0.55 -10.60 -31.84
C GLU A 562 -1.38 -9.86 -30.77
N SER A 563 -1.89 -10.64 -29.81
CA SER A 563 -2.57 -10.17 -28.61
C SER A 563 -1.57 -9.71 -27.54
N ARG A 564 -1.39 -8.39 -27.42
CA ARG A 564 -1.24 -7.74 -26.11
C ARG A 564 -2.65 -7.47 -25.56
N PRO A 565 -2.92 -7.59 -24.25
CA PRO A 565 -4.20 -7.17 -23.70
C PRO A 565 -4.31 -5.65 -23.85
N SER A 566 -5.11 -5.19 -24.80
CA SER A 566 -5.57 -3.81 -24.84
C SER A 566 -6.71 -3.70 -23.83
N THR A 567 -6.48 -2.96 -22.75
CA THR A 567 -7.53 -2.45 -21.87
C THR A 567 -8.55 -1.66 -22.67
N PHE A 568 -9.79 -1.68 -22.20
CA PHE A 568 -10.99 -1.14 -22.85
C PHE A 568 -10.75 0.25 -23.48
N GLN A 569 -11.00 0.37 -24.78
CA GLN A 569 -11.15 1.68 -25.42
C GLN A 569 -12.36 2.38 -24.81
N THR A 570 -12.13 3.54 -24.20
CA THR A 570 -13.18 4.52 -23.89
C THR A 570 -13.98 4.81 -25.16
N GLN A 571 -15.27 4.47 -25.18
CA GLN A 571 -16.15 4.91 -26.25
C GLN A 571 -16.26 6.43 -26.19
N VAL A 572 -15.63 7.12 -27.14
CA VAL A 572 -15.95 8.51 -27.44
C VAL A 572 -17.37 8.53 -28.01
N GLN A 573 -18.35 8.96 -27.22
CA GLN A 573 -19.65 9.34 -27.74
C GLN A 573 -19.48 10.55 -28.65
N VAL A 574 -19.63 10.35 -29.95
CA VAL A 574 -19.75 11.45 -30.91
C VAL A 574 -21.16 12.05 -30.75
N PRO A 575 -21.31 13.35 -30.46
CA PRO A 575 -22.62 13.98 -30.45
C PRO A 575 -23.23 13.96 -31.85
N THR A 576 -24.42 13.38 -31.98
CA THR A 576 -25.21 13.43 -33.22
C THR A 576 -25.56 14.89 -33.53
N GLN A 577 -24.93 15.48 -34.55
CA GLN A 577 -25.34 16.79 -35.06
C GLN A 577 -26.73 16.71 -35.70
N ALA A 578 -27.56 17.69 -35.34
CA ALA A 578 -28.82 17.97 -35.99
C ALA A 578 -28.62 18.22 -37.49
N ALA A 579 -29.50 17.62 -38.30
CA ALA A 579 -29.49 17.73 -39.74
C ALA A 579 -29.63 19.19 -40.22
N GLN A 580 -28.63 19.71 -40.94
CA GLN A 580 -28.83 20.71 -41.99
C GLN A 580 -27.88 20.52 -43.18
N ALA A 581 -28.50 20.30 -44.34
CA ALA A 581 -28.13 20.68 -45.70
C ALA A 581 -26.65 20.60 -46.17
N GLY A 582 -26.37 19.47 -46.83
CA GLY A 582 -25.53 19.26 -48.03
C GLY A 582 -24.47 20.27 -48.48
N SER A 583 -23.25 19.76 -48.70
CA SER A 583 -22.58 19.85 -50.01
C SER A 583 -21.35 18.93 -50.07
N ASN A 584 -21.13 18.34 -51.25
CA ASN A 584 -20.04 17.44 -51.62
C ASN A 584 -18.63 18.02 -51.31
N TRP A 585 -17.65 17.15 -51.02
CA TRP A 585 -16.50 16.84 -51.90
C TRP A 585 -15.36 16.10 -51.15
N GLY A 586 -14.90 14.99 -51.73
CA GLY A 586 -13.49 14.84 -52.12
C GLY A 586 -12.47 14.37 -51.07
N ILE A 587 -12.11 13.08 -51.18
CA ILE A 587 -10.87 12.46 -50.70
C ILE A 587 -9.64 13.13 -51.36
N ASN A 588 -8.59 13.47 -50.58
CA ASN A 588 -7.21 13.13 -50.99
C ASN A 588 -6.14 13.19 -49.89
N LYS A 589 -5.21 12.24 -50.01
CA LYS A 589 -3.97 12.01 -49.25
C LYS A 589 -2.91 13.09 -49.54
N GLY A 590 -1.94 13.27 -48.64
CA GLY A 590 -0.65 13.86 -49.00
C GLY A 590 0.29 14.22 -47.86
N PHE A 591 1.45 13.57 -47.83
CA PHE A 591 2.67 13.83 -47.06
C PHE A 591 3.22 15.27 -47.17
N GLY A 592 4.07 15.69 -46.22
CA GLY A 592 5.18 16.61 -46.53
C GLY A 592 5.72 17.45 -45.37
N GLN A 593 7.01 17.26 -45.07
CA GLN A 593 7.87 18.04 -44.18
C GLN A 593 7.99 19.53 -44.56
N GLY A 594 8.35 20.38 -43.58
CA GLY A 594 9.38 21.42 -43.78
C GLY A 594 9.11 22.82 -43.25
N PHE A 595 9.94 23.23 -42.27
CA PHE A 595 10.56 24.55 -42.01
C PHE A 595 9.74 25.85 -42.08
N GLY A 596 9.87 26.71 -41.06
CA GLY A 596 9.60 28.13 -41.20
C GLY A 596 9.50 28.91 -39.90
N GLN A 597 10.52 29.73 -39.65
CA GLN A 597 10.78 30.62 -38.53
C GLN A 597 9.87 31.88 -38.51
N GLU A 598 9.68 32.47 -37.31
CA GLU A 598 9.56 33.91 -36.98
C GLU A 598 8.29 34.41 -36.24
N SER A 599 8.55 34.89 -35.02
CA SER A 599 8.07 36.10 -34.32
C SER A 599 6.57 36.42 -34.19
N GLY A 600 6.14 36.66 -32.95
CA GLY A 600 4.98 37.51 -32.66
C GLY A 600 4.54 37.45 -31.20
N GLN A 601 4.80 38.53 -30.46
CA GLN A 601 4.20 38.82 -29.14
C GLN A 601 2.68 38.99 -29.27
N GLY A 602 1.94 38.67 -28.20
CA GLY A 602 0.57 39.13 -28.02
C GLY A 602 -0.25 38.22 -27.11
N GLU A 603 -0.54 38.73 -25.91
CA GLU A 603 -1.50 38.21 -24.93
C GLU A 603 -2.88 37.99 -25.57
N GLU A 604 -3.56 36.90 -25.21
CA GLU A 604 -4.99 36.91 -24.91
C GLU A 604 -5.37 35.63 -24.17
N GLU A 605 -5.89 35.82 -22.95
CA GLU A 605 -6.55 34.83 -22.13
C GLU A 605 -7.73 34.23 -22.91
N HIS A 606 -7.76 32.92 -23.03
CA HIS A 606 -9.00 32.20 -23.29
C HIS A 606 -9.16 31.10 -22.25
N GLU A 607 -10.02 31.38 -21.28
CA GLU A 607 -10.70 30.41 -20.43
C GLU A 607 -11.37 29.35 -21.31
N GLY A 608 -10.70 28.20 -21.42
CA GLY A 608 -11.30 26.99 -21.97
C GLY A 608 -12.09 26.29 -20.87
N HIS A 609 -13.38 26.58 -20.77
CA HIS A 609 -14.33 25.71 -20.09
C HIS A 609 -14.34 24.34 -20.78
N CYS A 610 -13.68 23.35 -20.18
CA CYS A 610 -13.94 21.95 -20.48
C CYS A 610 -15.09 21.49 -19.57
N GLN A 611 -16.30 21.47 -20.11
CA GLN A 611 -17.41 20.69 -19.55
C GLN A 611 -17.20 19.21 -19.92
N PHE A 612 -17.17 18.35 -18.92
CA PHE A 612 -17.60 16.96 -19.00
C PHE A 612 -18.52 16.68 -17.83
#